data_AF-A0A965GFA6-F1
#
_entry.id   AF-A0A965GFA6-F1
#
_cell.length_a   1.000
_cell.length_b   1.000
_cell.length_c   1.000
_cell.angle_alpha   90.00
_cell.angle_beta   90.00
_cell.angle_gamma   90.00
#
_symmetry.space_group_name_H-M   'P 1'
#
loop_
_entity.id
_entity.type
_entity.pdbx_description
1 polymer ?
#
loop_
_entity_poly.entity_id
_entity_poly.type
_entity_poly.pdbx_seq_one_letter_code
_entity_poly.pdbx_strand_id
1 'polypeptide(L)'
;MGVYCAALVVGVFVSRDGLPIIGMLWNPRLLPFLYLLRYMLMMIGLYELVVGLWRVFELLRVAKNAMAKESYESVVPVVSLRNIAQFNMWWATAMAMLVVGVIGFRFQELPFGKLVADSAGAMQYKWGPISTKASNDGFVDGWARWNFTGYEGKSAYAEYHDLVETMKSLGNDTAHGCGRALWESSGELNKYGTTMSLMLLPHWTKGCIGSMEGLNFEASGTTPYHFITSAAMSKQSSNPVRELRYDNNDAGLGVRYMQELGVKYFLAFTKEAIAQANLQAALVEVKRSGPWVIYQVGNSDLVVPLKVQPVIVNNRTGDVKERWLEIGTSWFQHPEDWSAVPVEKGLDTWQRVDVAVDLSRRDGALGASSRRVDIVTPTKAIDLVETKPTKVTNFVLEDSAISFSVDQIGQPILVRMSYFPNWKVSGAKGPFRVAPNMMVVVPTQKDVRLHYGYTKLDIFAYVLTTIGIAVMFMRWRRRFNARIIEAAIN
;
A
#
# COMPACT_ATOMS: atom_id res chain seq x y z
N MET A 1 -27.03 -8.32 -10.40
CA MET A 1 -26.21 -7.39 -9.59
C MET A 1 -26.85 -7.08 -8.24
N GLY A 2 -28.11 -6.61 -8.18
CA GLY A 2 -28.79 -6.32 -6.90
C GLY A 2 -28.79 -7.47 -5.88
N VAL A 3 -29.12 -8.70 -6.30
CA VAL A 3 -29.06 -9.89 -5.42
C VAL A 3 -27.65 -10.14 -4.87
N TYR A 4 -26.62 -9.90 -5.70
CA TYR A 4 -25.23 -10.08 -5.29
C TYR A 4 -24.79 -8.96 -4.33
N CYS A 5 -25.25 -7.71 -4.52
CA CYS A 5 -25.09 -6.65 -3.52
C CYS A 5 -25.73 -7.04 -2.18
N ALA A 6 -26.95 -7.57 -2.18
CA ALA A 6 -27.62 -8.00 -0.95
C ALA A 6 -26.82 -9.12 -0.25
N ALA A 7 -26.32 -10.10 -0.99
CA ALA A 7 -25.46 -11.15 -0.46
C ALA A 7 -24.17 -10.59 0.14
N LEU A 8 -23.54 -9.60 -0.50
CA LEU A 8 -22.35 -8.93 0.02
C LEU A 8 -22.64 -8.10 1.27
N VAL A 9 -23.79 -7.39 1.34
CA VAL A 9 -24.22 -6.66 2.54
C VAL A 9 -24.40 -7.62 3.71
N VAL A 10 -25.09 -8.75 3.50
CA VAL A 10 -25.23 -9.80 4.50
C VAL A 10 -23.85 -10.34 4.90
N GLY A 11 -22.98 -10.60 3.93
CA GLY A 11 -21.61 -11.06 4.19
C GLY A 11 -20.80 -10.08 5.03
N VAL A 12 -20.89 -8.76 4.76
CA VAL A 12 -20.25 -7.71 5.55
C VAL A 12 -20.80 -7.69 6.97
N PHE A 13 -22.13 -7.76 7.14
CA PHE A 13 -22.76 -7.74 8.45
C PHE A 13 -22.38 -8.96 9.30
N VAL A 14 -22.42 -10.16 8.71
CA VAL A 14 -22.10 -11.43 9.38
C VAL A 14 -20.61 -11.51 9.74
N SER A 15 -19.72 -10.94 8.92
CA SER A 15 -18.27 -11.02 9.13
C SER A 15 -17.66 -9.79 9.81
N ARG A 16 -18.48 -8.85 10.30
CA ARG A 16 -18.02 -7.59 10.90
C ARG A 16 -17.08 -7.77 12.09
N ASP A 17 -17.32 -8.81 12.89
CA ASP A 17 -16.57 -9.14 14.11
C ASP A 17 -15.40 -10.11 13.83
N GLY A 18 -15.13 -10.41 12.55
CA GLY A 18 -14.16 -11.43 12.12
C GLY A 18 -14.74 -12.85 12.18
N LEU A 19 -14.37 -13.69 11.23
CA LEU A 19 -14.78 -15.10 11.22
C LEU A 19 -13.66 -15.99 11.80
N PRO A 20 -14.01 -17.10 12.50
CA PRO A 20 -13.03 -18.08 12.92
C PRO A 20 -12.18 -18.53 11.74
N ILE A 21 -10.86 -18.67 11.93
CA ILE A 21 -9.87 -19.12 10.93
C ILE A 21 -9.52 -18.08 9.85
N ILE A 22 -10.49 -17.32 9.33
CA ILE A 22 -10.29 -16.45 8.16
C ILE A 22 -9.97 -14.99 8.55
N GLY A 23 -10.28 -14.58 9.78
CA GLY A 23 -10.03 -13.22 10.28
C GLY A 23 -11.01 -12.18 9.73
N MET A 24 -10.54 -10.94 9.54
CA MET A 24 -11.36 -9.83 9.02
C MET A 24 -11.68 -10.01 7.53
N LEU A 25 -12.83 -10.61 7.22
CA LEU A 25 -13.31 -10.81 5.85
C LEU A 25 -14.01 -9.56 5.30
N TRP A 26 -14.75 -8.83 6.13
CA TRP A 26 -15.67 -7.78 5.69
C TRP A 26 -14.95 -6.60 5.00
N ASN A 27 -13.91 -6.05 5.64
CA ASN A 27 -13.27 -4.80 5.22
C ASN A 27 -12.37 -4.95 3.98
N PRO A 28 -11.38 -5.88 3.96
CA PRO A 28 -10.48 -5.98 2.81
C PRO A 28 -11.07 -6.73 1.61
N ARG A 29 -12.11 -7.56 1.79
CA ARG A 29 -12.52 -8.54 0.77
C ARG A 29 -13.98 -8.50 0.33
N LEU A 30 -14.91 -7.93 1.10
CA LEU A 30 -16.32 -7.86 0.71
C LEU A 30 -16.76 -6.42 0.39
N LEU A 31 -16.35 -5.46 1.21
CA LEU A 31 -16.65 -4.03 1.02
C LEU A 31 -16.25 -3.51 -0.37
N PRO A 32 -15.04 -3.78 -0.90
CA PRO A 32 -14.63 -3.27 -2.20
C PRO A 32 -15.54 -3.75 -3.33
N PHE A 33 -15.96 -5.02 -3.32
CA PHE A 33 -16.89 -5.55 -4.33
C PHE A 33 -18.29 -4.97 -4.16
N LEU A 34 -18.75 -4.74 -2.93
CA LEU A 34 -20.03 -4.08 -2.68
C LEU A 34 -20.03 -2.66 -3.25
N TYR A 35 -18.96 -1.89 -3.02
CA TYR A 35 -18.81 -0.54 -3.58
C TYR A 35 -18.71 -0.57 -5.11
N LEU A 36 -17.93 -1.49 -5.67
CA LEU A 36 -17.82 -1.64 -7.13
C LEU A 36 -19.19 -1.92 -7.75
N LEU A 37 -19.96 -2.88 -7.22
CA LEU A 37 -21.30 -3.19 -7.73
C LEU A 37 -22.27 -2.04 -7.53
N ARG A 38 -22.16 -1.28 -6.44
CA ARG A 38 -22.94 -0.06 -6.24
C ARG A 38 -22.64 0.95 -7.34
N TYR A 39 -21.38 1.19 -7.69
CA TYR A 39 -21.00 2.06 -8.80
C TYR A 39 -21.48 1.52 -10.15
N MET A 40 -21.37 0.21 -10.40
CA MET A 40 -21.89 -0.40 -11.63
C MET A 40 -23.42 -0.28 -11.73
N LEU A 41 -24.16 -0.50 -10.64
CA LEU A 41 -25.61 -0.31 -10.60
C LEU A 41 -26.00 1.15 -10.83
N MET A 42 -25.23 2.10 -10.28
CA MET A 42 -25.40 3.53 -10.56
C MET A 42 -25.22 3.83 -12.05
N MET A 43 -24.16 3.30 -12.68
CA MET A 43 -23.91 3.49 -14.11
C MET A 43 -24.99 2.83 -14.99
N ILE A 44 -25.50 1.66 -14.60
CA ILE A 44 -26.65 1.04 -15.27
C ILE A 44 -27.88 1.94 -15.11
N GLY A 45 -28.14 2.47 -13.92
CA GLY A 45 -29.24 3.40 -13.68
C GLY A 45 -29.14 4.65 -14.54
N LEU A 46 -27.94 5.23 -14.68
CA LEU A 46 -27.69 6.38 -15.56
C LEU A 46 -27.91 6.02 -17.03
N TYR A 47 -27.43 4.87 -17.47
CA TYR A 47 -27.64 4.38 -18.83
C TYR A 47 -29.14 4.18 -19.14
N GLU A 48 -29.87 3.49 -18.27
CA GLU A 48 -31.32 3.27 -18.42
C GLU A 48 -32.09 4.59 -18.40
N LEU A 49 -31.66 5.57 -17.59
CA LEU A 49 -32.23 6.92 -17.60
C LEU A 49 -32.03 7.60 -18.96
N VAL A 50 -30.82 7.58 -19.52
CA VAL A 50 -30.52 8.17 -20.84
C VAL A 50 -31.32 7.47 -21.94
N VAL A 51 -31.38 6.14 -21.94
CA VAL A 51 -32.18 5.36 -22.89
C VAL A 51 -33.67 5.68 -22.74
N GLY A 52 -34.16 5.81 -21.49
CA GLY A 52 -35.54 6.20 -21.21
C GLY A 52 -35.89 7.57 -21.75
N LEU A 53 -35.04 8.58 -21.49
CA LEU A 53 -35.20 9.94 -22.01
C LEU A 53 -35.18 9.95 -23.54
N TRP A 54 -34.27 9.18 -24.17
CA TRP A 54 -34.20 9.06 -25.62
C TRP A 54 -35.48 8.45 -26.21
N ARG A 55 -36.01 7.38 -25.63
CA ARG A 55 -37.27 6.76 -26.06
C ARG A 55 -38.46 7.72 -25.94
N VAL A 56 -38.54 8.48 -24.85
CA VAL A 56 -39.58 9.51 -24.68
C VAL A 56 -39.43 10.59 -25.74
N PHE A 57 -38.22 11.05 -26.02
CA PHE A 57 -37.94 12.03 -27.08
C PHE A 57 -38.36 11.52 -28.47
N GLU A 58 -38.03 10.28 -28.82
CA GLU A 58 -38.47 9.67 -30.08
C GLU A 58 -39.99 9.53 -30.16
N LEU A 59 -40.65 9.08 -29.08
CA LEU A 59 -42.11 8.99 -29.03
C LEU A 59 -42.77 10.36 -29.19
N LEU A 60 -42.25 11.41 -28.55
CA LEU A 60 -42.74 12.78 -28.72
C LEU A 60 -42.53 13.28 -30.15
N ARG A 61 -41.40 12.94 -30.78
CA ARG A 61 -41.11 13.29 -32.18
C ARG A 61 -42.06 12.59 -33.14
N VAL A 62 -42.31 11.29 -32.95
CA VAL A 62 -43.26 10.51 -33.75
C VAL A 62 -44.69 11.03 -33.54
N ALA A 63 -45.11 11.27 -32.31
CA ALA A 63 -46.43 11.83 -32.00
C ALA A 63 -46.63 13.22 -32.62
N LYS A 64 -45.60 14.08 -32.62
CA LYS A 64 -45.65 15.40 -33.27
C LYS A 64 -45.76 15.27 -34.80
N ASN A 65 -45.04 14.33 -35.40
CA ASN A 65 -45.11 14.06 -36.84
C ASN A 65 -46.45 13.42 -37.25
N ALA A 66 -47.03 12.58 -36.39
CA ALA A 66 -48.35 11.98 -36.58
C ALA A 66 -49.47 13.01 -36.41
N MET A 67 -49.37 13.94 -35.45
CA MET A 67 -50.32 15.06 -35.35
C MET A 67 -50.23 16.05 -36.52
N ALA A 68 -49.07 16.15 -37.18
CA ALA A 68 -48.89 16.99 -38.36
C ALA A 68 -49.44 16.35 -39.67
N LYS A 69 -49.77 15.06 -39.66
CA LYS A 69 -50.41 14.34 -40.77
C LYS A 69 -51.75 13.81 -40.25
N GLU A 70 -52.87 14.48 -40.52
CA GLU A 70 -54.22 14.04 -40.11
C GLU A 70 -54.58 12.65 -40.68
N SER A 71 -54.08 11.57 -40.08
CA SER A 71 -54.47 10.19 -40.39
C SER A 71 -55.03 9.57 -39.13
N TYR A 72 -56.37 9.57 -39.04
CA TYR A 72 -57.11 8.91 -37.98
C TYR A 72 -57.31 7.44 -38.36
N GLU A 73 -56.33 6.59 -38.03
CA GLU A 73 -56.55 5.15 -37.99
C GLU A 73 -56.25 4.64 -36.58
N SER A 74 -57.12 3.75 -36.11
CA SER A 74 -57.28 3.31 -34.73
C SER A 74 -55.97 2.79 -34.13
N VAL A 75 -55.31 3.66 -33.36
CA VAL A 75 -54.11 3.31 -32.61
C VAL A 75 -54.50 2.36 -31.47
N VAL A 76 -54.03 1.11 -31.56
CA VAL A 76 -53.97 0.09 -30.48
C VAL A 76 -53.70 0.80 -29.14
N PRO A 77 -54.43 0.51 -28.04
CA PRO A 77 -54.77 1.51 -27.04
C PRO A 77 -53.52 2.14 -26.43
N VAL A 78 -53.18 3.34 -26.93
CA VAL A 78 -52.16 4.24 -26.37
C VAL A 78 -52.40 4.44 -24.87
N VAL A 79 -53.65 4.30 -24.43
CA VAL A 79 -54.08 4.33 -23.03
C VAL A 79 -53.40 3.25 -22.16
N SER A 80 -53.19 2.02 -22.66
CA SER A 80 -52.56 0.92 -21.93
C SER A 80 -51.06 1.15 -21.70
N LEU A 81 -50.33 1.52 -22.77
CA LEU A 81 -48.92 1.89 -22.70
C LEU A 81 -48.69 3.19 -21.92
N ARG A 82 -49.60 4.16 -22.02
CA ARG A 82 -49.57 5.41 -21.23
C ARG A 82 -49.76 5.12 -19.74
N ASN A 83 -50.69 4.24 -19.37
CA ASN A 83 -50.92 3.91 -17.96
C ASN A 83 -49.76 3.10 -17.35
N ILE A 84 -49.15 2.17 -18.09
CA ILE A 84 -47.95 1.43 -17.64
C ILE A 84 -46.72 2.35 -17.56
N ALA A 85 -46.53 3.23 -18.55
CA ALA A 85 -45.44 4.21 -18.54
C ALA A 85 -45.62 5.27 -17.44
N GLN A 86 -46.85 5.74 -17.20
CA GLN A 86 -47.18 6.66 -16.11
C GLN A 86 -46.97 6.00 -14.74
N PHE A 87 -47.35 4.74 -14.55
CA PHE A 87 -47.13 4.00 -13.31
C PHE A 87 -45.63 3.83 -13.01
N ASN A 88 -44.81 3.46 -14.01
CA ASN A 88 -43.37 3.31 -13.86
C ASN A 88 -42.65 4.66 -13.64
N MET A 89 -43.09 5.75 -14.28
CA MET A 89 -42.54 7.10 -14.04
C MET A 89 -42.88 7.64 -12.65
N TRP A 90 -44.08 7.40 -12.14
CA TRP A 90 -44.47 7.84 -10.79
C TRP A 90 -43.60 7.16 -9.73
N TRP A 91 -43.37 5.85 -9.84
CA TRP A 91 -42.48 5.13 -8.94
C TRP A 91 -41.03 5.58 -9.05
N ALA A 92 -40.52 5.80 -10.26
CA ALA A 92 -39.17 6.31 -10.46
C ALA A 92 -39.00 7.71 -9.87
N THR A 93 -39.98 8.60 -10.06
CA THR A 93 -39.98 9.97 -9.52
C THR A 93 -40.10 9.94 -8.00
N ALA A 94 -41.01 9.14 -7.45
CA ALA A 94 -41.17 8.98 -6.00
C ALA A 94 -39.90 8.42 -5.35
N MET A 95 -39.26 7.44 -5.97
CA MET A 95 -38.00 6.89 -5.50
C MET A 95 -36.86 7.91 -5.60
N ALA A 96 -36.78 8.67 -6.70
CA ALA A 96 -35.78 9.74 -6.84
C ALA A 96 -35.98 10.83 -5.78
N MET A 97 -37.21 11.28 -5.56
CA MET A 97 -37.57 12.23 -4.50
C MET A 97 -37.25 11.69 -3.11
N LEU A 98 -37.53 10.41 -2.85
CA LEU A 98 -37.17 9.74 -1.60
C LEU A 98 -35.65 9.71 -1.42
N VAL A 99 -34.90 9.31 -2.44
CA VAL A 99 -33.43 9.24 -2.39
C VAL A 99 -32.82 10.62 -2.17
N VAL A 100 -33.25 11.63 -2.94
CA VAL A 100 -32.81 13.02 -2.76
C VAL A 100 -33.20 13.55 -1.38
N GLY A 101 -34.41 13.24 -0.90
CA GLY A 101 -34.88 13.60 0.43
C GLY A 101 -34.03 12.98 1.54
N VAL A 102 -33.73 11.69 1.45
CA VAL A 102 -32.88 10.96 2.40
C VAL A 102 -31.44 11.48 2.37
N ILE A 103 -30.87 11.69 1.19
CA ILE A 103 -29.51 12.21 1.01
C ILE A 103 -29.44 13.65 1.54
N GLY A 104 -30.35 14.53 1.11
CA GLY A 104 -30.40 15.92 1.57
C GLY A 104 -30.62 16.00 3.08
N PHE A 105 -31.48 15.16 3.66
CA PHE A 105 -31.67 15.14 5.12
C PHE A 105 -30.41 14.67 5.84
N ARG A 106 -29.71 13.67 5.29
CA ARG A 106 -28.49 13.12 5.87
C ARG A 106 -27.31 14.09 5.79
N PHE A 107 -27.19 14.82 4.68
CA PHE A 107 -26.15 15.84 4.46
C PHE A 107 -26.52 17.23 4.99
N GLN A 108 -27.75 17.40 5.50
CA GLN A 108 -28.23 18.65 6.12
C GLN A 108 -28.47 19.78 5.11
N GLU A 109 -28.77 19.42 3.86
CA GLU A 109 -28.91 20.31 2.70
C GLU A 109 -30.36 20.40 2.17
N LEU A 110 -31.36 19.98 2.96
CA LEU A 110 -32.74 20.12 2.52
C LEU A 110 -33.17 21.59 2.56
N PRO A 111 -33.99 22.04 1.59
CA PRO A 111 -34.57 23.36 1.65
C PRO A 111 -35.35 23.52 2.96
N PHE A 112 -35.18 24.67 3.61
CA PHE A 112 -35.79 25.04 4.90
C PHE A 112 -35.29 24.25 6.13
N GLY A 113 -34.23 23.44 5.97
CA GLY A 113 -33.51 22.86 7.11
C GLY A 113 -32.84 23.94 7.96
N LYS A 114 -32.81 23.73 9.29
CA LYS A 114 -32.17 24.67 10.24
C LYS A 114 -31.37 23.92 11.30
N LEU A 115 -30.21 24.47 11.66
CA LEU A 115 -29.46 24.07 12.83
C LEU A 115 -30.03 24.77 14.06
N VAL A 116 -30.40 24.01 15.08
CA VAL A 116 -30.98 24.51 16.34
C VAL A 116 -30.24 23.86 17.50
N ALA A 117 -29.81 24.65 18.48
CA ALA A 117 -29.25 24.14 19.72
C ALA A 117 -30.35 23.55 20.61
N ASP A 118 -30.13 22.36 21.17
CA ASP A 118 -30.98 21.82 22.22
C ASP A 118 -30.67 22.42 23.60
N SER A 119 -31.47 22.05 24.61
CA SER A 119 -31.33 22.54 25.98
C SER A 119 -30.02 22.15 26.66
N ALA A 120 -29.26 21.21 26.09
CA ALA A 120 -27.93 20.81 26.55
C ALA A 120 -26.80 21.46 25.74
N GLY A 121 -27.12 22.36 24.80
CA GLY A 121 -26.16 23.05 23.94
C GLY A 121 -25.68 22.23 22.74
N ALA A 122 -26.25 21.04 22.48
CA ALA A 122 -25.91 20.23 21.32
C ALA A 122 -26.70 20.72 20.08
N MET A 123 -25.98 20.91 18.97
CA MET A 123 -26.57 21.33 17.70
C MET A 123 -27.34 20.17 17.06
N GLN A 124 -28.57 20.45 16.61
CA GLN A 124 -29.43 19.50 15.91
C GLN A 124 -29.87 20.08 14.58
N TYR A 125 -29.85 19.26 13.53
CA TYR A 125 -30.46 19.61 12.26
C TYR A 125 -31.94 19.26 12.28
N LYS A 126 -32.79 20.26 12.05
CA LYS A 126 -34.26 20.13 12.01
C LYS A 126 -34.77 20.44 10.62
N TRP A 127 -35.64 19.57 10.11
CA TRP A 127 -36.42 19.80 8.90
C TRP A 127 -37.89 19.51 9.21
N GLY A 128 -38.65 20.56 9.51
CA GLY A 128 -40.03 20.42 10.00
C GLY A 128 -40.09 19.62 11.32
N PRO A 129 -40.88 18.52 11.39
CA PRO A 129 -41.06 17.72 12.61
C PRO A 129 -39.94 16.70 12.86
N ILE A 130 -39.05 16.47 11.89
CA ILE A 130 -37.97 15.49 12.01
C ILE A 130 -36.64 16.19 12.34
N SER A 131 -35.88 15.56 13.23
CA SER A 131 -34.59 16.07 13.70
C SER A 131 -33.53 14.99 13.78
N THR A 132 -32.28 15.36 13.56
CA THR A 132 -31.11 14.50 13.79
C THR A 132 -29.97 15.30 14.41
N LYS A 133 -28.96 14.63 14.95
CA LYS A 133 -27.77 15.30 15.47
C LYS A 133 -27.09 16.08 14.33
N ALA A 134 -26.68 17.32 14.59
CA ALA A 134 -25.87 18.05 13.62
C ALA A 134 -24.62 17.21 13.30
N SER A 135 -24.35 17.05 12.01
CA SER A 135 -23.15 16.41 11.50
C SER A 135 -22.40 17.45 10.71
N ASN A 136 -21.10 17.31 10.59
CA ASN A 136 -20.28 18.23 9.81
C ASN A 136 -20.69 18.16 8.33
N ASP A 137 -21.59 19.04 7.88
CA ASP A 137 -21.70 19.38 6.47
C ASP A 137 -20.31 19.86 6.02
N GLY A 138 -19.86 19.48 4.83
CA GLY A 138 -18.55 19.95 4.36
C GLY A 138 -17.27 19.30 4.94
N PHE A 139 -17.32 18.22 5.75
CA PHE A 139 -16.10 17.40 5.94
C PHE A 139 -15.58 16.92 4.57
N VAL A 140 -16.50 16.57 3.67
CA VAL A 140 -16.17 16.18 2.30
C VAL A 140 -15.59 17.34 1.51
N ASP A 141 -16.09 18.57 1.66
CA ASP A 141 -15.58 19.73 0.90
C ASP A 141 -14.19 20.15 1.37
N GLY A 142 -13.96 20.20 2.68
CA GLY A 142 -12.64 20.47 3.25
C GLY A 142 -11.63 19.40 2.88
N TRP A 143 -12.01 18.13 3.02
CA TRP A 143 -11.18 16.98 2.63
C TRP A 143 -10.92 16.94 1.11
N ALA A 144 -11.94 17.15 0.29
CA ALA A 144 -11.84 17.14 -1.17
C ALA A 144 -10.97 18.30 -1.63
N ARG A 145 -11.25 19.54 -1.19
CA ARG A 145 -10.39 20.68 -1.49
C ARG A 145 -8.96 20.40 -1.06
N TRP A 146 -8.74 19.86 0.15
CA TRP A 146 -7.40 19.50 0.61
C TRP A 146 -6.69 18.49 -0.31
N ASN A 147 -7.36 17.44 -0.76
CA ASN A 147 -6.71 16.41 -1.59
C ASN A 147 -6.62 16.78 -3.07
N PHE A 148 -7.55 17.58 -3.59
CA PHE A 148 -7.63 17.95 -5.01
C PHE A 148 -6.96 19.27 -5.39
N THR A 149 -6.54 20.11 -4.43
CA THR A 149 -5.75 21.32 -4.74
C THR A 149 -4.35 21.02 -5.31
N GLY A 150 -3.90 19.76 -5.25
CA GLY A 150 -2.53 19.38 -5.60
C GLY A 150 -1.50 19.86 -4.57
N TYR A 151 -0.22 19.57 -4.86
CA TYR A 151 0.91 20.06 -4.07
C TYR A 151 1.10 21.56 -4.30
N GLU A 152 0.91 22.01 -5.54
CA GLU A 152 1.05 23.38 -6.02
C GLU A 152 0.08 24.35 -5.33
N GLY A 153 -1.10 23.85 -4.94
CA GLY A 153 -2.08 24.62 -4.19
C GLY A 153 -1.80 24.74 -2.68
N LYS A 154 -0.71 24.13 -2.18
CA LYS A 154 -0.32 24.23 -0.76
C LYS A 154 0.53 25.47 -0.52
N SER A 155 0.33 26.12 0.61
CA SER A 155 1.13 27.29 1.02
C SER A 155 2.62 26.96 1.15
N ALA A 156 2.95 25.73 1.52
CA ALA A 156 4.32 25.23 1.64
C ALA A 156 4.86 24.56 0.36
N TYR A 157 4.24 24.78 -0.81
CA TYR A 157 4.67 24.16 -2.07
C TYR A 157 6.11 24.48 -2.43
N ALA A 158 6.54 25.74 -2.30
CA ALA A 158 7.91 26.14 -2.63
C ALA A 158 8.94 25.36 -1.80
N GLU A 159 8.70 25.20 -0.50
CA GLU A 159 9.57 24.41 0.40
C GLU A 159 9.65 22.93 -0.04
N TYR A 160 8.51 22.32 -0.40
CA TYR A 160 8.48 20.94 -0.92
C TYR A 160 9.21 20.82 -2.26
N HIS A 161 8.92 21.72 -3.20
CA HIS A 161 9.51 21.75 -4.54
C HIS A 161 11.03 21.90 -4.46
N ASP A 162 11.53 22.83 -3.64
CA ASP A 162 12.96 23.07 -3.49
C ASP A 162 13.68 21.88 -2.86
N LEU A 163 13.05 21.18 -1.92
CA LEU A 163 13.58 19.92 -1.39
C LEU A 163 13.67 18.83 -2.47
N VAL A 164 12.60 18.66 -3.26
CA VAL A 164 12.56 17.68 -4.35
C VAL A 164 13.64 17.97 -5.40
N GLU A 165 13.78 19.22 -5.84
CA GLU A 165 14.83 19.61 -6.79
C GLU A 165 16.24 19.49 -6.19
N THR A 166 16.40 19.74 -4.88
CA THR A 166 17.68 19.49 -4.18
C THR A 166 18.05 18.01 -4.21
N MET A 167 17.11 17.12 -3.92
CA MET A 167 17.34 15.67 -3.98
C MET A 167 17.63 15.19 -5.42
N LYS A 168 16.93 15.75 -6.41
CA LYS A 168 17.19 15.49 -7.83
C LYS A 168 18.58 15.94 -8.25
N SER A 169 19.03 17.12 -7.77
CA SER A 169 20.38 17.62 -8.00
C SER A 169 21.43 16.69 -7.40
N LEU A 170 21.22 16.19 -6.16
CA LEU A 170 22.12 15.21 -5.55
C LEU A 170 22.18 13.90 -6.34
N GLY A 171 21.03 13.43 -6.85
CA GLY A 171 20.96 12.24 -7.69
C GLY A 171 21.74 12.36 -9.00
N ASN A 172 21.77 13.56 -9.59
CA ASN A 172 22.50 13.85 -10.83
C ASN A 172 23.99 14.16 -10.62
N ASP A 173 24.41 14.43 -9.38
CA ASP A 173 25.79 14.73 -9.03
C ASP A 173 26.64 13.45 -9.07
N THR A 174 27.78 13.47 -9.75
CA THR A 174 28.69 12.32 -9.86
C THR A 174 29.39 11.99 -8.54
N ALA A 175 29.53 12.94 -7.62
CA ALA A 175 30.11 12.71 -6.30
C ALA A 175 29.14 12.02 -5.33
N HIS A 176 27.83 12.25 -5.51
CA HIS A 176 26.79 11.73 -4.62
C HIS A 176 25.99 10.63 -5.31
N GLY A 177 25.22 10.94 -6.36
CA GLY A 177 24.53 9.98 -7.22
C GLY A 177 23.25 9.38 -6.63
N CYS A 178 22.63 8.45 -7.36
CA CYS A 178 21.38 7.81 -6.96
C CYS A 178 21.47 7.03 -5.63
N GLY A 179 20.32 6.84 -4.97
CA GLY A 179 20.22 6.06 -3.73
C GLY A 179 18.88 6.18 -3.02
N ARG A 180 18.67 5.35 -1.98
CA ARG A 180 17.45 5.38 -1.17
C ARG A 180 17.47 6.53 -0.17
N ALA A 181 16.34 7.21 -0.04
CA ALA A 181 16.12 8.25 0.95
C ALA A 181 15.17 7.78 2.06
N LEU A 182 15.56 8.08 3.30
CA LEU A 182 14.71 8.08 4.48
C LEU A 182 14.54 9.53 4.93
N TRP A 183 13.35 9.92 5.36
CA TRP A 183 13.12 11.21 5.98
C TRP A 183 12.60 11.02 7.39
N GLU A 184 12.83 12.04 8.22
CA GLU A 184 12.24 12.12 9.55
C GLU A 184 10.71 12.13 9.46
N SER A 185 10.07 11.29 10.27
CA SER A 185 8.63 11.30 10.49
C SER A 185 8.22 12.50 11.34
N SER A 186 7.30 13.32 10.82
CA SER A 186 6.72 14.44 11.56
C SER A 186 5.31 14.73 11.07
N GLY A 187 4.40 15.02 12.01
CA GLY A 187 3.04 15.45 11.71
C GLY A 187 2.99 16.80 10.98
N GLU A 188 4.02 17.65 11.15
CA GLU A 188 4.12 18.95 10.49
C GLU A 188 4.19 18.82 8.96
N LEU A 189 4.71 17.68 8.46
CA LEU A 189 4.81 17.39 7.03
C LEU A 189 3.45 17.42 6.31
N ASN A 190 2.34 17.31 7.05
CA ASN A 190 1.01 17.53 6.51
C ASN A 190 0.85 18.91 5.86
N LYS A 191 1.69 19.91 6.16
CA LYS A 191 1.69 21.21 5.46
C LYS A 191 1.91 21.09 3.95
N TYR A 192 2.56 20.01 3.49
CA TYR A 192 2.71 19.68 2.07
C TYR A 192 1.48 18.96 1.47
N GLY A 193 0.38 18.84 2.20
CA GLY A 193 -0.82 18.10 1.78
C GLY A 193 -0.93 16.69 2.35
N THR A 194 0.19 16.09 2.76
CA THR A 194 0.23 14.79 3.44
C THR A 194 1.57 14.61 4.13
N THR A 195 1.58 13.88 5.25
CA THR A 195 2.83 13.46 5.93
C THR A 195 3.67 12.50 5.08
N MET A 196 3.09 11.95 4.01
CA MET A 196 3.70 10.97 3.10
C MET A 196 4.22 11.59 1.80
N SER A 197 4.32 12.92 1.71
CA SER A 197 4.62 13.65 0.47
C SER A 197 5.96 13.26 -0.17
N LEU A 198 6.94 12.84 0.63
CA LEU A 198 8.26 12.41 0.17
C LEU A 198 8.30 10.96 -0.36
N MET A 199 7.21 10.19 -0.22
CA MET A 199 7.07 8.90 -0.92
C MET A 199 7.13 9.05 -2.45
N LEU A 200 6.88 10.25 -2.97
CA LEU A 200 6.91 10.56 -4.40
C LEU A 200 8.28 11.00 -4.92
N LEU A 201 9.33 11.03 -4.08
CA LEU A 201 10.71 11.28 -4.55
C LEU A 201 11.09 10.44 -5.80
N PRO A 202 10.75 9.14 -5.90
CA PRO A 202 11.04 8.36 -7.10
C PRO A 202 10.32 8.87 -8.34
N HIS A 203 9.09 9.39 -8.20
CA HIS A 203 8.35 9.97 -9.32
C HIS A 203 9.08 11.20 -9.88
N TRP A 204 9.45 12.13 -9.00
CA TRP A 204 10.09 13.39 -9.39
C TRP A 204 11.53 13.24 -9.87
N THR A 205 12.23 12.21 -9.39
CA THR A 205 13.64 11.95 -9.71
C THR A 205 13.85 10.82 -10.72
N LYS A 206 12.79 10.38 -11.40
CA LYS A 206 12.82 9.26 -12.37
C LYS A 206 13.46 7.99 -11.80
N GLY A 207 13.17 7.69 -10.54
CA GLY A 207 13.66 6.52 -9.82
C GLY A 207 15.08 6.63 -9.25
N CYS A 208 15.82 7.70 -9.55
CA CYS A 208 17.20 7.86 -9.05
C CYS A 208 17.27 8.03 -7.53
N ILE A 209 16.40 8.87 -6.96
CA ILE A 209 16.23 8.95 -5.50
C ILE A 209 15.05 8.06 -5.12
N GLY A 210 15.38 6.90 -4.57
CA GLY A 210 14.41 5.95 -4.04
C GLY A 210 13.76 6.46 -2.75
N SER A 211 12.58 5.94 -2.42
CA SER A 211 11.92 6.16 -1.14
C SER A 211 11.98 4.89 -0.29
N MET A 212 12.27 5.03 1.00
CA MET A 212 12.17 3.92 1.97
C MET A 212 10.74 3.60 2.37
N GLU A 213 9.80 4.52 2.15
CA GLU A 213 8.38 4.32 2.45
C GLU A 213 7.51 4.46 1.19
N GLY A 214 6.45 3.66 1.11
CA GLY A 214 5.48 3.72 0.02
C GLY A 214 4.09 3.37 0.54
N LEU A 215 3.05 3.80 -0.16
CA LEU A 215 1.65 3.71 0.33
C LEU A 215 1.24 2.29 0.75
N ASN A 216 1.67 1.27 0.00
CA ASN A 216 1.36 -0.14 0.27
C ASN A 216 2.49 -0.82 1.04
N PHE A 217 3.05 -0.17 2.06
CA PHE A 217 4.16 -0.71 2.85
C PHE A 217 3.82 -2.08 3.45
N GLU A 218 2.55 -2.37 3.78
CA GLU A 218 2.13 -3.66 4.36
C GLU A 218 2.49 -4.89 3.50
N ALA A 219 2.71 -4.70 2.20
CA ALA A 219 3.10 -5.78 1.30
C ALA A 219 4.59 -6.16 1.40
N SER A 220 5.45 -5.31 1.97
CA SER A 220 6.88 -5.58 2.08
C SER A 220 7.23 -6.33 3.36
N GLY A 221 8.04 -7.38 3.23
CA GLY A 221 8.59 -8.08 4.39
C GLY A 221 9.64 -7.28 5.17
N THR A 222 10.09 -6.12 4.66
CA THR A 222 11.01 -5.22 5.38
C THR A 222 10.33 -4.10 6.17
N THR A 223 9.01 -4.02 6.12
CA THR A 223 8.23 -2.94 6.75
C THR A 223 8.47 -2.76 8.24
N PRO A 224 8.58 -3.82 9.06
CA PRO A 224 8.93 -3.66 10.47
C PRO A 224 10.25 -2.92 10.69
N TYR A 225 11.27 -3.27 9.90
CA TYR A 225 12.61 -2.71 10.03
C TYR A 225 12.68 -1.26 9.54
N HIS A 226 11.90 -0.91 8.50
CA HIS A 226 11.71 0.48 8.09
C HIS A 226 11.15 1.32 9.24
N PHE A 227 10.06 0.89 9.89
CA PHE A 227 9.45 1.68 10.95
C PHE A 227 10.30 1.75 12.23
N ILE A 228 11.08 0.71 12.55
CA ILE A 228 12.11 0.77 13.61
C ILE A 228 13.16 1.83 13.25
N THR A 229 13.65 1.85 12.00
CA THR A 229 14.63 2.82 11.51
C THR A 229 14.08 4.25 11.53
N SER A 230 12.85 4.43 11.03
CA SER A 230 12.17 5.73 11.00
C SER A 230 11.97 6.28 12.40
N ALA A 231 11.57 5.45 13.38
CA ALA A 231 11.48 5.87 14.77
C ALA A 231 12.84 6.34 15.32
N ALA A 232 13.91 5.56 15.07
CA ALA A 232 15.26 5.89 15.56
C ALA A 232 15.76 7.21 15.01
N MET A 233 15.42 7.52 13.76
CA MET A 233 15.83 8.74 13.07
C MET A 233 14.87 9.93 13.21
N SER A 234 13.79 9.80 14.00
CA SER A 234 12.80 10.86 14.16
C SER A 234 12.68 11.28 15.61
N LYS A 235 12.38 12.57 15.86
CA LYS A 235 12.06 13.05 17.22
C LYS A 235 10.98 12.19 17.88
N GLN A 236 9.93 11.86 17.13
CA GLN A 236 8.86 10.97 17.55
C GLN A 236 8.14 10.41 16.31
N SER A 237 7.91 9.10 16.26
CA SER A 237 7.11 8.45 15.21
C SER A 237 5.78 7.92 15.74
N SER A 238 4.81 7.74 14.84
CA SER A 238 3.47 7.20 15.14
C SER A 238 3.48 5.69 15.41
N ASN A 239 4.54 4.99 14.99
CA ASN A 239 4.79 3.58 15.28
C ASN A 239 3.62 2.66 14.88
N PRO A 240 3.23 2.64 13.58
CA PRO A 240 1.99 2.02 13.12
C PRO A 240 2.01 0.48 13.14
N VAL A 241 3.20 -0.15 13.12
CA VAL A 241 3.29 -1.61 13.23
C VAL A 241 3.23 -1.99 14.70
N ARG A 242 2.22 -2.77 15.05
CA ARG A 242 1.98 -3.21 16.43
C ARG A 242 3.12 -4.11 16.93
N GLU A 243 3.29 -4.14 18.25
CA GLU A 243 4.15 -5.09 18.97
C GLU A 243 5.67 -4.96 18.70
N LEU A 244 6.11 -4.13 17.75
CA LEU A 244 7.53 -3.84 17.59
C LEU A 244 8.10 -3.06 18.78
N ARG A 245 9.41 -3.17 18.96
CA ARG A 245 10.22 -2.42 19.92
C ARG A 245 10.81 -1.23 19.18
N TYR A 246 10.38 -0.02 19.54
CA TYR A 246 10.79 1.20 18.86
C TYR A 246 11.79 1.98 19.70
N ASP A 247 12.90 2.36 19.07
CA ASP A 247 13.89 3.28 19.60
C ASP A 247 13.55 4.65 19.02
N ASN A 248 13.05 5.64 19.78
CA ASN A 248 12.76 6.97 19.22
C ASN A 248 13.93 7.92 19.43
N ASN A 249 14.28 8.69 18.39
CA ASN A 249 15.31 9.73 18.45
C ASN A 249 16.67 9.26 18.96
N ASP A 250 17.10 8.08 18.50
CA ASP A 250 18.41 7.47 18.74
C ASP A 250 19.13 7.27 17.41
N ALA A 251 19.82 8.32 16.94
CA ALA A 251 20.55 8.25 15.67
C ALA A 251 21.77 7.32 15.74
N GLY A 252 22.25 6.98 16.95
CA GLY A 252 23.34 6.01 17.12
C GLY A 252 22.92 4.62 16.63
N LEU A 253 21.74 4.16 17.07
CA LEU A 253 21.12 2.95 16.52
C LEU A 253 20.63 3.15 15.08
N GLY A 254 19.98 4.29 14.81
CA GLY A 254 19.37 4.61 13.52
C GLY A 254 20.35 4.62 12.34
N VAL A 255 21.59 5.07 12.55
CA VAL A 255 22.66 5.00 11.52
C VAL A 255 22.92 3.57 11.09
N ARG A 256 23.07 2.66 12.05
CA ARG A 256 23.30 1.25 11.74
C ARG A 256 22.09 0.66 11.01
N TYR A 257 20.88 0.95 11.48
CA TYR A 257 19.65 0.49 10.83
C TYR A 257 19.56 0.97 9.36
N MET A 258 19.88 2.25 9.10
CA MET A 258 19.95 2.82 7.76
C MET A 258 21.01 2.13 6.90
N GLN A 259 22.20 1.85 7.45
CA GLN A 259 23.25 1.12 6.76
C GLN A 259 22.78 -0.27 6.36
N GLU A 260 22.19 -1.04 7.29
CA GLU A 260 21.68 -2.38 6.99
C GLU A 260 20.59 -2.37 5.93
N LEU A 261 19.71 -1.37 5.95
CA LEU A 261 18.67 -1.18 4.94
C LEU A 261 19.18 -0.56 3.62
N GLY A 262 20.46 -0.17 3.55
CA GLY A 262 21.05 0.45 2.36
C GLY A 262 20.44 1.82 2.04
N VAL A 263 20.11 2.60 3.07
CA VAL A 263 19.65 3.99 2.97
C VAL A 263 20.87 4.87 2.74
N LYS A 264 20.89 5.61 1.63
CA LYS A 264 21.99 6.49 1.26
C LYS A 264 21.79 7.92 1.74
N TYR A 265 20.56 8.40 1.76
CA TYR A 265 20.23 9.75 2.17
C TYR A 265 19.29 9.76 3.36
N PHE A 266 19.62 10.54 4.38
CA PHE A 266 18.74 10.85 5.48
C PHE A 266 18.36 12.34 5.45
N LEU A 267 17.06 12.62 5.45
CA LEU A 267 16.50 13.96 5.46
C LEU A 267 15.98 14.26 6.87
N ALA A 268 16.72 15.07 7.63
CA ALA A 268 16.35 15.50 8.98
C ALA A 268 15.60 16.84 8.94
N PHE A 269 14.65 17.04 9.86
CA PHE A 269 13.74 18.18 9.85
C PHE A 269 13.70 18.93 11.20
N THR A 270 13.43 18.21 12.30
CA THR A 270 13.33 18.80 13.62
C THR A 270 14.71 19.07 14.21
N LYS A 271 14.79 20.05 15.12
CA LYS A 271 16.05 20.38 15.80
C LYS A 271 16.60 19.18 16.59
N GLU A 272 15.72 18.37 17.17
CA GLU A 272 16.07 17.21 17.98
C GLU A 272 16.69 16.10 17.13
N ALA A 273 16.09 15.76 15.98
CA ALA A 273 16.64 14.76 15.07
C ALA A 273 17.93 15.26 14.41
N ILE A 274 17.99 16.53 14.01
CA ILE A 274 19.23 17.17 13.49
C ILE A 274 20.34 17.11 14.54
N ALA A 275 20.05 17.40 15.80
CA ALA A 275 21.04 17.34 16.88
C ALA A 275 21.58 15.92 17.06
N GLN A 276 20.72 14.90 17.06
CA GLN A 276 21.14 13.50 17.13
C GLN A 276 21.96 13.08 15.90
N ALA A 277 21.55 13.49 14.71
CA ALA A 277 22.26 13.19 13.46
C ALA A 277 23.68 13.81 13.44
N ASN A 278 23.82 15.06 13.92
CA ASN A 278 25.11 15.75 13.98
C ASN A 278 26.13 15.10 14.93
N LEU A 279 25.70 14.24 15.84
CA LEU A 279 26.60 13.47 16.71
C LEU A 279 27.20 12.25 16.00
N GLN A 280 26.69 11.87 14.82
CA GLN A 280 27.07 10.64 14.14
C GLN A 280 28.08 10.91 13.03
N ALA A 281 29.31 10.42 13.20
CA ALA A 281 30.37 10.57 12.19
C ALA A 281 30.03 9.93 10.83
N ALA A 282 29.13 8.94 10.81
CA ALA A 282 28.68 8.27 9.59
C ALA A 282 27.63 9.07 8.79
N LEU A 283 27.14 10.19 9.32
CA LEU A 283 26.20 11.09 8.65
C LEU A 283 26.93 12.35 8.22
N VAL A 284 27.24 12.43 6.94
CA VAL A 284 27.91 13.61 6.35
C VAL A 284 26.85 14.52 5.78
N GLU A 285 26.72 15.74 6.30
CA GLU A 285 25.84 16.75 5.71
C GLU A 285 26.31 17.08 4.29
N VAL A 286 25.40 16.96 3.30
CA VAL A 286 25.70 17.22 1.88
C VAL A 286 24.96 18.43 1.34
N LYS A 287 23.74 18.71 1.84
CA LYS A 287 22.90 19.84 1.42
C LYS A 287 21.95 20.28 2.52
N ARG A 288 21.40 21.48 2.36
CA ARG A 288 20.25 22.00 3.11
C ARG A 288 19.21 22.54 2.13
N SER A 289 17.94 22.39 2.48
CA SER A 289 16.82 22.97 1.72
C SER A 289 15.71 23.40 2.68
N GLY A 290 15.53 24.72 2.84
CA GLY A 290 14.64 25.27 3.87
C GLY A 290 14.96 24.71 5.25
N PRO A 291 13.99 24.09 5.97
CA PRO A 291 14.22 23.49 7.28
C PRO A 291 14.96 22.14 7.23
N TRP A 292 15.15 21.56 6.04
CA TRP A 292 15.73 20.23 5.91
C TRP A 292 17.26 20.26 5.89
N VAL A 293 17.85 19.29 6.60
CA VAL A 293 19.27 18.95 6.51
C VAL A 293 19.40 17.58 5.90
N ILE A 294 20.16 17.48 4.82
CA ILE A 294 20.31 16.26 4.04
C ILE A 294 21.68 15.68 4.32
N TYR A 295 21.70 14.47 4.87
CA TYR A 295 22.91 13.72 5.19
C TYR A 295 23.08 12.57 4.20
N GLN A 296 24.31 12.34 3.76
CA GLN A 296 24.72 11.09 3.14
C GLN A 296 25.18 10.12 4.22
N VAL A 297 24.63 8.90 4.18
CA VAL A 297 24.95 7.81 5.09
C VAL A 297 26.13 7.02 4.54
N GLY A 298 27.20 6.89 5.32
CA GLY A 298 28.34 6.04 4.95
C GLY A 298 28.00 4.55 5.03
N ASN A 299 28.71 3.69 4.27
CA ASN A 299 28.58 2.22 4.29
C ASN A 299 27.19 1.65 3.95
N SER A 300 26.44 2.35 3.09
CA SER A 300 25.06 2.01 2.72
C SER A 300 24.93 1.27 1.39
N ASP A 301 26.00 0.64 0.88
CA ASP A 301 25.98 -0.06 -0.42
C ASP A 301 24.91 -1.17 -0.45
N LEU A 302 24.21 -1.32 -1.57
CA LEU A 302 23.09 -2.27 -1.68
C LEU A 302 23.54 -3.73 -1.85
N VAL A 303 24.73 -3.95 -2.39
CA VAL A 303 25.29 -5.28 -2.63
C VAL A 303 26.66 -5.34 -2.01
N VAL A 304 26.81 -6.13 -0.95
CA VAL A 304 28.03 -6.19 -0.15
C VAL A 304 28.45 -7.64 0.11
N PRO A 305 29.75 -7.95 0.02
CA PRO A 305 30.25 -9.25 0.42
C PRO A 305 30.12 -9.41 1.95
N LEU A 306 29.62 -10.56 2.40
CA LEU A 306 29.63 -10.88 3.83
C LEU A 306 31.03 -11.30 4.25
N LYS A 307 31.48 -10.88 5.43
CA LYS A 307 32.78 -11.23 6.02
C LYS A 307 32.78 -12.58 6.75
N VAL A 308 31.60 -13.05 7.14
CA VAL A 308 31.37 -14.31 7.86
C VAL A 308 30.27 -15.07 7.13
N GLN A 309 30.39 -16.40 7.07
CA GLN A 309 29.34 -17.24 6.48
C GLN A 309 28.03 -17.11 7.28
N PRO A 310 26.88 -17.01 6.59
CA PRO A 310 25.59 -17.04 7.25
C PRO A 310 25.33 -18.36 8.00
N VAL A 311 24.43 -18.31 8.97
CA VAL A 311 23.95 -19.50 9.71
C VAL A 311 22.49 -19.79 9.39
N ILE A 312 22.15 -21.06 9.19
CA ILE A 312 20.76 -21.48 8.94
C ILE A 312 20.06 -21.65 10.28
N VAL A 313 19.00 -20.88 10.52
CA VAL A 313 18.17 -21.06 11.71
C VAL A 313 17.17 -22.18 11.47
N ASN A 314 17.15 -23.19 12.34
CA ASN A 314 16.22 -24.30 12.22
C ASN A 314 14.76 -23.85 12.43
N ASN A 315 13.83 -24.52 11.75
CA ASN A 315 12.41 -24.21 11.86
C ASN A 315 11.90 -24.40 13.28
N ARG A 316 11.08 -23.46 13.74
CA ARG A 316 10.37 -23.50 15.02
C ARG A 316 8.87 -23.68 14.79
N THR A 317 8.18 -24.25 15.76
CA THR A 317 6.71 -24.39 15.72
C THR A 317 6.03 -23.02 15.76
N GLY A 318 4.79 -22.93 15.23
CA GLY A 318 3.99 -21.71 15.18
C GLY A 318 3.94 -21.08 13.79
N ASP A 319 3.46 -19.83 13.71
CA ASP A 319 3.36 -19.10 12.45
C ASP A 319 4.75 -18.73 11.91
N VAL A 320 5.03 -19.12 10.66
CA VAL A 320 6.34 -18.96 10.02
C VAL A 320 6.71 -17.48 9.83
N LYS A 321 5.74 -16.60 9.61
CA LYS A 321 6.01 -15.15 9.47
C LYS A 321 6.38 -14.56 10.81
N GLU A 322 5.67 -14.91 11.87
CA GLU A 322 5.99 -14.48 13.24
C GLU A 322 7.35 -15.01 13.69
N ARG A 323 7.65 -16.29 13.43
CA ARG A 323 8.98 -16.87 13.76
C ARG A 323 10.11 -16.15 13.04
N TRP A 324 9.89 -15.72 11.80
CA TRP A 324 10.87 -14.93 11.06
C TRP A 324 10.96 -13.49 11.57
N LEU A 325 9.84 -12.86 11.93
CA LEU A 325 9.83 -11.51 12.51
C LEU A 325 10.66 -11.46 13.79
N GLU A 326 10.54 -12.45 14.67
CA GLU A 326 11.38 -12.60 15.86
C GLU A 326 12.87 -12.66 15.50
N ILE A 327 13.27 -13.52 14.55
CA ILE A 327 14.68 -13.65 14.11
C ILE A 327 15.18 -12.34 13.50
N GLY A 328 14.41 -11.76 12.59
CA GLY A 328 14.78 -10.57 11.85
C GLY A 328 14.92 -9.35 12.74
N THR A 329 13.98 -9.12 13.67
CA THR A 329 14.07 -8.01 14.64
C THR A 329 15.17 -8.22 15.66
N SER A 330 15.37 -9.46 16.14
CA SER A 330 16.47 -9.78 17.07
C SER A 330 17.83 -9.49 16.46
N TRP A 331 18.11 -9.96 15.24
CA TRP A 331 19.37 -9.65 14.57
C TRP A 331 19.50 -8.15 14.23
N PHE A 332 18.41 -7.53 13.81
CA PHE A 332 18.42 -6.12 13.41
C PHE A 332 18.71 -5.19 14.60
N GLN A 333 18.03 -5.37 15.74
CA GLN A 333 18.17 -4.52 16.92
C GLN A 333 19.29 -4.97 17.87
N HIS A 334 19.61 -6.26 17.90
CA HIS A 334 20.60 -6.86 18.82
C HIS A 334 21.67 -7.68 18.10
N PRO A 335 22.46 -7.09 17.18
CA PRO A 335 23.52 -7.80 16.45
C PRO A 335 24.57 -8.42 17.36
N GLU A 336 24.77 -7.86 18.55
CA GLU A 336 25.72 -8.32 19.55
C GLU A 336 25.44 -9.76 20.00
N ASP A 337 24.18 -10.21 19.88
CA ASP A 337 23.77 -11.58 20.17
C ASP A 337 24.05 -12.56 19.01
N TRP A 338 24.54 -12.06 17.87
CA TRP A 338 24.68 -12.81 16.62
C TRP A 338 26.06 -12.65 15.99
N SER A 339 26.91 -13.66 16.15
CA SER A 339 28.24 -13.68 15.51
C SER A 339 28.16 -13.84 13.97
N ALA A 340 27.03 -14.29 13.43
CA ALA A 340 26.78 -14.43 12.00
C ALA A 340 25.33 -14.10 11.65
N VAL A 341 25.09 -13.63 10.42
CA VAL A 341 23.74 -13.27 9.98
C VAL A 341 22.88 -14.53 9.77
N PRO A 342 21.65 -14.58 10.33
CA PRO A 342 20.77 -15.74 10.17
C PRO A 342 20.06 -15.75 8.81
N VAL A 343 19.92 -16.95 8.24
CA VAL A 343 19.17 -17.24 7.01
C VAL A 343 18.09 -18.29 7.25
N GLU A 344 17.01 -18.22 6.46
CA GLU A 344 15.92 -19.22 6.50
C GLU A 344 16.39 -20.55 5.91
N LYS A 345 17.14 -20.48 4.81
CA LYS A 345 17.69 -21.60 4.05
C LYS A 345 19.05 -21.17 3.49
N GLY A 346 19.85 -22.13 3.05
CA GLY A 346 21.19 -21.84 2.57
C GLY A 346 21.85 -23.03 1.93
N LEU A 347 23.18 -22.96 1.79
CA LEU A 347 23.97 -24.11 1.39
C LEU A 347 24.00 -25.16 2.50
N ASP A 348 24.01 -26.44 2.13
CA ASP A 348 24.07 -27.55 3.10
C ASP A 348 25.35 -27.54 3.96
N THR A 349 26.38 -26.84 3.50
CA THR A 349 27.65 -26.65 4.22
C THR A 349 27.59 -25.56 5.29
N TRP A 350 26.55 -24.72 5.33
CA TRP A 350 26.43 -23.68 6.34
C TRP A 350 25.98 -24.26 7.68
N GLN A 351 26.53 -23.71 8.77
CA GLN A 351 26.19 -24.14 10.12
C GLN A 351 24.69 -23.94 10.38
N ARG A 352 24.08 -24.95 11.01
CA ARG A 352 22.70 -24.90 11.47
C ARG A 352 22.67 -24.58 12.96
N VAL A 353 21.75 -23.71 13.36
CA VAL A 353 21.61 -23.26 14.74
C VAL A 353 20.15 -23.30 15.18
N ASP A 354 19.94 -23.61 16.47
CA ASP A 354 18.66 -23.47 17.13
C ASP A 354 18.62 -22.15 17.89
N VAL A 355 17.45 -21.52 17.96
CA VAL A 355 17.25 -20.26 18.68
C VAL A 355 16.15 -20.41 19.72
N ALA A 356 16.32 -19.75 20.86
CA ALA A 356 15.34 -19.73 21.94
C ALA A 356 14.96 -18.30 22.28
N VAL A 357 13.77 -18.12 22.85
CA VAL A 357 13.33 -16.83 23.36
C VAL A 357 14.16 -16.48 24.59
N ASP A 358 14.70 -15.27 24.62
CA ASP A 358 15.30 -14.71 25.82
C ASP A 358 14.19 -14.25 26.78
N LEU A 359 13.91 -15.09 27.78
CA LEU A 359 12.86 -14.83 28.77
C LEU A 359 13.16 -13.61 29.64
N SER A 360 14.43 -13.19 29.77
CA SER A 360 14.80 -12.04 30.59
C SER A 360 14.44 -10.70 29.95
N ARG A 361 14.38 -10.65 28.61
CA ARG A 361 14.02 -9.46 27.82
C ARG A 361 12.58 -9.51 27.28
N ARG A 362 11.77 -10.47 27.75
CA ARG A 362 10.37 -10.56 27.36
C ARG A 362 9.59 -9.35 27.87
N ASP A 363 8.80 -8.75 26.99
CA ASP A 363 7.94 -7.62 27.31
C ASP A 363 6.48 -7.93 26.99
N GLY A 364 5.62 -7.86 28.00
CA GLY A 364 4.21 -8.23 27.98
C GLY A 364 3.93 -9.74 28.16
N ALA A 365 2.72 -10.05 28.65
CA ALA A 365 2.24 -11.41 28.81
C ALA A 365 1.72 -12.00 27.49
N LEU A 366 1.68 -13.34 27.39
CA LEU A 366 1.08 -14.02 26.24
C LEU A 366 -0.40 -13.62 26.09
N GLY A 367 -0.77 -13.14 24.90
CA GLY A 367 -2.14 -12.71 24.59
C GLY A 367 -2.51 -11.30 25.08
N ALA A 368 -1.61 -10.58 25.77
CA ALA A 368 -1.84 -9.20 26.18
C ALA A 368 -1.63 -8.23 25.00
N SER A 369 -2.41 -7.15 24.94
CA SER A 369 -2.26 -6.10 23.91
C SER A 369 -0.94 -5.33 24.00
N SER A 370 -0.26 -5.38 25.14
CA SER A 370 1.06 -4.78 25.37
C SER A 370 2.22 -5.69 24.95
N ARG A 371 1.94 -6.90 24.47
CA ARG A 371 2.96 -7.86 24.06
C ARG A 371 3.85 -7.28 22.97
N ARG A 372 5.17 -7.38 23.17
CA ARG A 372 6.14 -7.07 22.12
C ARG A 372 6.65 -8.34 21.45
N VAL A 373 7.16 -8.22 20.23
CA VAL A 373 7.88 -9.32 19.56
C VAL A 373 9.00 -9.85 20.47
N ASP A 374 9.12 -11.18 20.55
CA ASP A 374 10.15 -11.84 21.34
C ASP A 374 11.53 -11.61 20.74
N ILE A 375 12.49 -11.36 21.64
CA ILE A 375 13.91 -11.41 21.29
C ILE A 375 14.36 -12.86 21.38
N VAL A 376 15.02 -13.34 20.33
CA VAL A 376 15.53 -14.70 20.23
C VAL A 376 17.03 -14.68 20.03
N THR A 377 17.72 -15.62 20.68
CA THR A 377 19.17 -15.76 20.62
C THR A 377 19.55 -17.20 20.28
N PRO A 378 20.73 -17.43 19.66
CA PRO A 378 21.27 -18.77 19.47
C PRO A 378 21.39 -19.53 20.80
N THR A 379 20.94 -20.79 20.83
CA THR A 379 21.05 -21.63 22.04
C THR A 379 22.46 -22.13 22.32
N LYS A 380 23.33 -22.05 21.31
CA LYS A 380 24.75 -22.43 21.35
C LYS A 380 25.55 -21.34 20.66
N ALA A 381 26.83 -21.23 21.01
CA ALA A 381 27.75 -20.34 20.33
C ALA A 381 27.83 -20.69 18.83
N ILE A 382 27.89 -19.66 17.99
CA ILE A 382 28.08 -19.78 16.55
C ILE A 382 29.57 -19.93 16.27
N ASP A 383 29.94 -20.93 15.47
CA ASP A 383 31.32 -21.13 15.05
C ASP A 383 31.59 -20.22 13.85
N LEU A 384 32.48 -19.24 14.05
CA LEU A 384 32.79 -18.26 13.02
C LEU A 384 33.57 -18.89 11.87
N VAL A 385 33.01 -18.78 10.67
CA VAL A 385 33.69 -19.14 9.43
C VAL A 385 33.88 -17.88 8.60
N GLU A 386 35.09 -17.35 8.59
CA GLU A 386 35.44 -16.18 7.78
C GLU A 386 35.34 -16.49 6.28
N THR A 387 34.88 -15.50 5.52
CA THR A 387 34.82 -15.56 4.07
C THR A 387 36.11 -15.00 3.47
N LYS A 388 36.36 -15.33 2.21
CA LYS A 388 37.47 -14.73 1.47
C LYS A 388 37.13 -13.29 1.10
N PRO A 389 38.08 -12.34 1.21
CA PRO A 389 37.90 -10.99 0.70
C PRO A 389 37.42 -11.02 -0.75
N THR A 390 36.30 -10.36 -1.01
CA THR A 390 35.62 -10.34 -2.32
C THR A 390 35.30 -8.90 -2.65
N LYS A 391 35.46 -8.50 -3.91
CA LYS A 391 34.99 -7.22 -4.43
C LYS A 391 33.76 -7.41 -5.29
N VAL A 392 32.80 -6.51 -5.10
CA VAL A 392 31.62 -6.35 -5.96
C VAL A 392 31.85 -5.14 -6.84
N THR A 393 31.64 -5.29 -8.15
CA THR A 393 31.77 -4.22 -9.15
C THR A 393 30.59 -4.24 -10.12
N ASN A 394 30.49 -3.21 -10.97
CA ASN A 394 29.47 -3.12 -12.03
C ASN A 394 28.04 -3.32 -11.51
N PHE A 395 27.74 -2.81 -10.32
CA PHE A 395 26.40 -2.86 -9.76
C PHE A 395 25.43 -2.04 -10.61
N VAL A 396 24.33 -2.67 -11.02
CA VAL A 396 23.23 -2.02 -11.74
C VAL A 396 21.92 -2.44 -11.08
N LEU A 397 21.13 -1.44 -10.70
CA LEU A 397 19.77 -1.59 -10.22
C LEU A 397 18.81 -1.16 -11.34
N GLU A 398 17.95 -2.09 -11.77
CA GLU A 398 16.85 -1.87 -12.70
C GLU A 398 15.51 -1.99 -11.96
N ASP A 399 14.40 -1.62 -12.60
CA ASP A 399 13.05 -1.67 -12.01
C ASP A 399 12.65 -3.07 -11.49
N SER A 400 13.14 -4.13 -12.13
CA SER A 400 12.81 -5.52 -11.80
C SER A 400 14.01 -6.46 -11.83
N ALA A 401 15.23 -5.91 -11.82
CA ALA A 401 16.45 -6.71 -11.82
C ALA A 401 17.59 -6.02 -11.05
N ILE A 402 18.50 -6.84 -10.56
CA ILE A 402 19.74 -6.42 -9.91
C ILE A 402 20.85 -7.21 -10.59
N SER A 403 21.91 -6.55 -11.04
CA SER A 403 23.09 -7.23 -11.56
C SER A 403 24.37 -6.64 -10.99
N PHE A 404 25.38 -7.49 -10.87
CA PHE A 404 26.70 -7.12 -10.38
C PHE A 404 27.72 -8.20 -10.77
N SER A 405 29.00 -7.82 -10.77
CA SER A 405 30.12 -8.74 -10.96
C SER A 405 30.89 -8.95 -9.65
N VAL A 406 31.47 -10.13 -9.48
CA VAL A 406 32.37 -10.48 -8.39
C VAL A 406 33.73 -10.94 -8.91
N ASP A 407 34.79 -10.66 -8.16
CA ASP A 407 36.13 -11.18 -8.44
C ASP A 407 36.31 -12.64 -7.96
N GLN A 408 35.64 -13.02 -6.86
CA GLN A 408 35.66 -14.34 -6.26
C GLN A 408 34.27 -14.99 -6.26
N ILE A 409 34.19 -16.22 -6.77
CA ILE A 409 32.98 -17.04 -6.70
C ILE A 409 32.94 -17.85 -5.38
N GLY A 410 31.76 -18.36 -5.03
CA GLY A 410 31.55 -19.20 -3.86
C GLY A 410 31.47 -18.45 -2.52
N GLN A 411 31.66 -17.12 -2.52
CA GLN A 411 31.53 -16.29 -1.33
C GLN A 411 30.11 -15.73 -1.20
N PRO A 412 29.53 -15.65 0.01
CA PRO A 412 28.18 -15.15 0.19
C PRO A 412 28.11 -13.61 0.03
N ILE A 413 27.22 -13.16 -0.84
CA ILE A 413 26.98 -11.74 -1.14
C ILE A 413 25.59 -11.36 -0.62
N LEU A 414 25.54 -10.38 0.28
CA LEU A 414 24.31 -9.77 0.77
C LEU A 414 23.79 -8.78 -0.28
N VAL A 415 22.50 -8.90 -0.59
CA VAL A 415 21.74 -7.98 -1.43
C VAL A 415 20.65 -7.37 -0.54
N ARG A 416 20.82 -6.09 -0.20
CA ARG A 416 19.92 -5.29 0.65
C ARG A 416 18.64 -4.92 -0.09
N MET A 417 17.91 -5.92 -0.58
CA MET A 417 16.63 -5.82 -1.25
C MET A 417 15.67 -6.82 -0.62
N SER A 418 14.42 -6.38 -0.42
CA SER A 418 13.38 -7.18 0.21
C SER A 418 13.23 -8.54 -0.48
N TYR A 419 13.38 -9.62 0.28
CA TYR A 419 13.14 -10.96 -0.22
C TYR A 419 11.66 -11.21 -0.46
N PHE A 420 11.39 -11.81 -1.62
CA PHE A 420 10.13 -12.38 -2.05
C PHE A 420 10.41 -13.68 -2.80
N PRO A 421 9.51 -14.69 -2.76
CA PRO A 421 9.68 -15.95 -3.50
C PRO A 421 9.77 -15.79 -5.03
N ASN A 422 9.35 -14.63 -5.53
CA ASN A 422 9.37 -14.24 -6.94
C ASN A 422 10.78 -14.00 -7.49
N TRP A 423 11.75 -13.65 -6.64
CA TRP A 423 13.12 -13.44 -7.09
C TRP A 423 13.73 -14.73 -7.64
N LYS A 424 14.37 -14.61 -8.81
CA LYS A 424 15.16 -15.66 -9.46
C LYS A 424 16.58 -15.16 -9.64
N VAL A 425 17.54 -16.07 -9.61
CA VAL A 425 18.96 -15.74 -9.80
C VAL A 425 19.58 -16.61 -10.87
N SER A 426 20.44 -15.99 -11.68
CA SER A 426 21.35 -16.64 -12.62
C SER A 426 22.79 -16.30 -12.25
N GLY A 427 23.71 -17.26 -12.42
CA GLY A 427 25.12 -17.11 -12.04
C GLY A 427 25.39 -17.25 -10.54
N ALA A 428 24.42 -17.67 -9.73
CA ALA A 428 24.56 -17.91 -8.29
C ALA A 428 23.59 -18.97 -7.77
N LYS A 429 23.85 -19.50 -6.57
CA LYS A 429 22.88 -20.24 -5.74
C LYS A 429 22.07 -19.27 -4.89
N GLY A 430 20.79 -19.60 -4.66
CA GLY A 430 19.83 -18.76 -3.92
C GLY A 430 18.71 -18.23 -4.83
N PRO A 431 18.22 -16.99 -4.64
CA PRO A 431 18.49 -16.13 -3.48
C PRO A 431 17.87 -16.72 -2.21
N PHE A 432 18.61 -16.68 -1.11
CA PHE A 432 18.14 -17.14 0.19
C PHE A 432 17.67 -15.96 1.03
N ARG A 433 16.57 -16.13 1.76
CA ARG A 433 16.07 -15.13 2.70
C ARG A 433 17.05 -15.00 3.87
N VAL A 434 17.57 -13.80 4.08
CA VAL A 434 18.51 -13.44 5.16
C VAL A 434 17.90 -12.35 6.03
N ALA A 435 18.24 -12.32 7.33
CA ALA A 435 17.78 -11.26 8.19
C ALA A 435 18.20 -9.86 7.67
N PRO A 436 17.35 -8.85 7.82
CA PRO A 436 16.07 -8.91 8.53
C PRO A 436 14.90 -9.35 7.61
N ASN A 437 14.98 -9.10 6.31
CA ASN A 437 14.17 -9.75 5.25
C ASN A 437 14.79 -9.45 3.88
N MET A 438 16.09 -9.68 3.75
CA MET A 438 16.88 -9.39 2.56
C MET A 438 17.24 -10.67 1.83
N MET A 439 18.12 -10.57 0.84
CA MET A 439 18.61 -11.71 0.08
C MET A 439 20.11 -11.93 0.29
N VAL A 440 20.53 -13.18 0.37
CA VAL A 440 21.93 -13.58 0.18
C VAL A 440 22.02 -14.52 -1.01
N VAL A 441 23.04 -14.33 -1.84
CA VAL A 441 23.35 -15.20 -2.98
C VAL A 441 24.79 -15.69 -2.88
N VAL A 442 25.06 -16.86 -3.46
CA VAL A 442 26.43 -17.41 -3.53
C VAL A 442 26.82 -17.55 -5.00
N PRO A 443 27.65 -16.66 -5.56
CA PRO A 443 28.00 -16.67 -6.98
C PRO A 443 28.64 -18.00 -7.39
N THR A 444 28.18 -18.57 -8.49
CA THR A 444 28.80 -19.70 -9.20
C THR A 444 29.50 -19.25 -10.47
N GLN A 445 29.21 -18.03 -10.92
CA GLN A 445 29.83 -17.32 -12.03
C GLN A 445 30.23 -15.92 -11.54
N LYS A 446 31.11 -15.24 -12.28
CA LYS A 446 31.55 -13.87 -11.94
C LYS A 446 30.44 -12.85 -12.11
N ASP A 447 29.55 -13.04 -13.08
CA ASP A 447 28.43 -12.15 -13.30
C ASP A 447 27.14 -12.76 -12.72
N VAL A 448 26.48 -12.01 -11.86
CA VAL A 448 25.27 -12.41 -11.15
C VAL A 448 24.13 -11.50 -11.57
N ARG A 449 22.98 -12.10 -11.87
CA ARG A 449 21.75 -11.36 -12.16
C ARG A 449 20.59 -11.94 -11.37
N LEU A 450 19.96 -11.10 -10.56
CA LEU A 450 18.68 -11.36 -9.92
C LEU A 450 17.59 -10.67 -10.73
N HIS A 451 16.46 -11.33 -10.97
CA HIS A 451 15.29 -10.71 -11.59
C HIS A 451 14.01 -11.12 -10.89
N TYR A 452 13.04 -10.22 -10.87
CA TYR A 452 11.73 -10.47 -10.29
C TYR A 452 10.85 -11.19 -11.31
N GLY A 453 10.46 -12.43 -11.00
CA GLY A 453 9.67 -13.27 -11.89
C GLY A 453 8.32 -13.68 -11.30
N TYR A 454 7.71 -14.69 -11.92
CA TYR A 454 6.44 -15.25 -11.47
C TYR A 454 6.66 -16.48 -10.57
N THR A 455 5.75 -16.68 -9.62
CA THR A 455 5.60 -17.92 -8.88
C THR A 455 4.62 -18.86 -9.58
N LYS A 456 4.59 -20.13 -9.16
CA LYS A 456 3.58 -21.09 -9.62
C LYS A 456 2.16 -20.63 -9.32
N LEU A 457 1.97 -19.92 -8.19
CA LEU A 457 0.68 -19.38 -7.80
C LEU A 457 0.24 -18.25 -8.74
N ASP A 458 1.17 -17.37 -9.13
CA ASP A 458 0.90 -16.29 -10.09
C ASP A 458 0.47 -16.87 -11.44
N ILE A 459 1.22 -17.87 -11.95
CA ILE A 459 0.89 -18.55 -13.21
C ILE A 459 -0.51 -19.18 -13.13
N PHE A 460 -0.82 -19.88 -12.04
CA PHE A 460 -2.13 -20.48 -11.84
C PHE A 460 -3.26 -19.44 -11.83
N ALA A 461 -3.06 -18.30 -11.16
CA ALA A 461 -4.02 -17.20 -11.13
C ALA A 461 -4.25 -16.63 -12.54
N TYR A 462 -3.19 -16.40 -13.34
CA TYR A 462 -3.32 -15.94 -14.72
C TYR A 462 -4.08 -16.93 -15.61
N VAL A 463 -3.88 -18.24 -15.41
CA VAL A 463 -4.66 -19.28 -16.11
C VAL A 463 -6.15 -19.16 -15.77
N LEU A 464 -6.50 -19.03 -14.48
CA LEU A 464 -7.89 -18.84 -14.06
C LEU A 464 -8.51 -17.55 -14.62
N THR A 465 -7.75 -16.45 -14.64
CA THR A 465 -8.20 -15.19 -15.25
C THR A 465 -8.49 -15.37 -16.74
N THR A 466 -7.60 -16.06 -17.46
CA THR A 466 -7.77 -16.34 -18.90
C THR A 466 -9.01 -17.20 -19.15
N ILE A 467 -9.25 -18.23 -18.33
CA ILE A 467 -10.48 -19.04 -18.38
C ILE A 467 -11.71 -18.16 -18.15
N GLY A 468 -11.66 -17.26 -17.15
CA GLY A 468 -12.75 -16.33 -16.86
C GLY A 468 -13.08 -15.42 -18.06
N ILE A 469 -12.05 -14.85 -18.70
CA ILE A 469 -12.21 -14.03 -19.91
C ILE A 469 -12.80 -14.86 -21.05
N ALA A 470 -12.32 -16.09 -21.27
CA ALA A 470 -12.85 -16.97 -22.31
C ALA A 470 -14.34 -17.29 -22.08
N VAL A 471 -14.75 -17.57 -20.84
CA VAL A 471 -16.15 -17.79 -20.47
C VAL A 471 -17.00 -16.55 -20.71
N MET A 472 -16.50 -15.36 -20.35
CA MET A 472 -17.18 -14.10 -20.64
C MET A 472 -17.39 -13.90 -22.15
N PHE A 473 -16.34 -14.12 -22.94
CA PHE A 473 -16.40 -13.99 -24.40
C PHE A 473 -17.38 -14.99 -25.03
N MET A 474 -17.35 -16.26 -24.62
CA MET A 474 -18.28 -17.27 -25.10
C MET A 474 -19.74 -16.91 -24.77
N ARG A 475 -20.01 -16.40 -23.56
CA ARG A 475 -21.36 -15.96 -23.16
C ARG A 475 -21.81 -14.73 -23.93
N TRP A 476 -20.91 -13.77 -24.17
CA TRP A 476 -21.19 -12.59 -24.98
C TRP A 476 -21.55 -12.98 -26.42
N ARG A 477 -20.74 -13.85 -27.06
CA ARG A 477 -21.00 -14.34 -28.42
C ARG A 477 -22.34 -15.08 -28.53
N ARG A 478 -22.68 -15.94 -27.57
CA ARG A 478 -23.99 -16.62 -27.53
C ARG A 478 -25.16 -15.65 -27.45
N ARG A 479 -25.06 -14.60 -26.61
CA ARG A 479 -26.10 -13.57 -26.50
C ARG A 479 -26.21 -12.68 -27.74
N PHE A 480 -25.08 -12.35 -28.36
CA PHE A 480 -25.06 -11.58 -29.60
C PHE A 480 -25.72 -12.35 -30.74
N ASN A 481 -25.39 -13.64 -30.90
CA ASN A 481 -26.02 -14.51 -31.90
C ASN A 481 -27.53 -14.69 -31.64
N ALA A 482 -27.95 -14.84 -30.39
CA ALA A 482 -29.38 -14.94 -30.05
C ALA A 482 -30.15 -13.66 -30.43
N ARG A 483 -29.57 -12.47 -30.21
CA ARG A 483 -30.19 -11.19 -30.60
C ARG A 483 -30.29 -11.00 -32.12
N ILE A 484 -29.30 -11.48 -32.88
CA ILE A 484 -29.37 -11.46 -34.35
C ILE A 484 -30.51 -12.35 -34.85
N ILE A 485 -30.67 -13.53 -34.25
CA ILE A 485 -31.75 -14.46 -34.61
C ILE A 485 -33.12 -13.87 -34.26
N GLU A 486 -33.29 -13.27 -33.07
CA GLU A 486 -34.54 -12.57 -32.71
C GLU A 486 -34.85 -11.37 -33.61
N ALA A 487 -33.84 -10.64 -34.09
CA ALA A 487 -34.00 -9.53 -35.02
C ALA A 487 -34.23 -9.96 -36.49
N ALA A 488 -33.99 -11.24 -36.81
CA ALA A 488 -34.29 -11.81 -38.13
C ALA A 488 -35.65 -12.54 -38.18
N ILE A 489 -36.24 -12.82 -37.01
CA ILE A 489 -37.56 -13.49 -36.87
C ILE A 489 -38.70 -12.48 -36.66
N ASN A 490 -38.42 -11.28 -36.16
CA ASN A 490 -39.34 -10.14 -36.14
C ASN A 490 -39.08 -9.20 -37.31
#